data_AF-A0A447UUB7-F1
#
_entry.id   AF-A0A447UUB7-F1
#
_cell.length_a   1.000
_cell.length_b   1.000
_cell.length_c   1.000
_cell.angle_alpha   90.00
_cell.angle_beta   90.00
_cell.angle_gamma   90.00
#
_symmetry.space_group_name_H-M   'P 1'
#
loop_
_entity.id
_entity.type
_entity.pdbx_description
1 polymer ?
#
loop_
_entity_poly.entity_id
_entity_poly.type
_entity_poly.pdbx_seq_one_letter_code
_entity_poly.pdbx_strand_id
1 'polypeptide(L)'
;MANITFSSKIKLSDFTLSSQSPQYSNQSWTGAIIQRSTGVQWYTFNFTLNFNQRDRGEVLAFIAEHSQGKPFRMPLGHMSQYMGTQTGAVSVKNSVNRGVYKFTTNTTQHLEVGTMIQFSNHKKLYQIVANTGNDVSIFPALQANIQASETVFYNGLVIEAVLDVDNDYQLPVTNLVAVQFKCTEVVR
;
A
#
# COMPACT_ATOMS: atom_id res chain seq x y z
N MET A 1 6.34 12.93 -8.94
CA MET A 1 6.97 11.59 -9.06
C MET A 1 6.17 10.78 -10.07
N ALA A 2 6.85 10.17 -11.04
CA ALA A 2 6.22 9.35 -12.06
C ALA A 2 5.87 7.96 -11.51
N ASN A 3 4.77 7.38 -11.99
CA ASN A 3 4.48 5.96 -11.74
C ASN A 3 5.50 5.12 -12.50
N ILE A 4 5.92 3.99 -11.93
CA ILE A 4 6.72 3.04 -12.70
C ILE A 4 5.84 2.48 -13.82
N THR A 5 6.30 2.66 -15.04
CA THR A 5 5.73 2.03 -16.23
C THR A 5 6.86 1.33 -16.98
N PHE A 6 6.90 0.00 -16.89
CA PHE A 6 7.77 -0.79 -17.74
C PHE A 6 7.16 -0.96 -19.13
N SER A 7 8.00 -1.18 -20.15
CA SER A 7 7.48 -1.54 -21.47
C SER A 7 6.76 -2.89 -21.46
N SER A 8 5.96 -3.17 -22.49
CA SER A 8 5.19 -4.42 -22.59
C SER A 8 6.06 -5.69 -22.63
N LYS A 9 7.38 -5.54 -22.73
CA LYS A 9 8.39 -6.61 -22.76
C LYS A 9 8.77 -7.12 -21.37
N ILE A 10 8.54 -6.32 -20.33
CA ILE A 10 8.77 -6.70 -18.94
C ILE A 10 7.42 -7.05 -18.33
N LYS A 11 7.30 -8.27 -17.82
CA LYS A 11 6.08 -8.77 -17.20
C LYS A 11 6.25 -8.79 -15.69
N LEU A 12 5.31 -8.18 -14.99
CA LEU A 12 5.22 -8.25 -13.54
C LEU A 12 4.39 -9.48 -13.16
N SER A 13 4.93 -10.33 -12.29
CA SER A 13 4.25 -11.49 -11.71
C SER A 13 4.44 -11.54 -10.19
N ASP A 14 3.70 -12.43 -9.54
CA ASP A 14 3.89 -12.81 -8.13
C ASP A 14 3.86 -11.62 -7.16
N PHE A 15 2.96 -10.67 -7.42
CA PHE A 15 2.74 -9.54 -6.53
C PHE A 15 2.11 -10.03 -5.22
N THR A 16 2.81 -9.83 -4.11
CA THR A 16 2.36 -10.19 -2.77
C THR A 16 2.40 -8.97 -1.88
N LEU A 17 1.26 -8.61 -1.27
CA LEU A 17 1.15 -7.49 -0.34
C LEU A 17 0.97 -8.02 1.07
N SER A 18 1.82 -7.58 1.99
CA SER A 18 1.81 -7.97 3.39
C SER A 18 1.63 -6.75 4.29
N SER A 19 0.64 -6.81 5.18
CA SER A 19 0.43 -5.78 6.19
C SER A 19 1.30 -6.08 7.42
N GLN A 20 2.22 -5.20 7.75
CA GLN A 20 3.07 -5.30 8.93
C GLN A 20 2.54 -4.38 10.02
N SER A 21 2.06 -4.96 11.12
CA SER A 21 1.65 -4.24 12.32
C SER A 21 2.34 -4.83 13.55
N PRO A 22 3.35 -4.17 14.13
CA PRO A 22 4.04 -4.70 15.30
C PRO A 22 3.11 -4.83 16.50
N GLN A 23 3.15 -6.00 17.15
CA GLN A 23 2.39 -6.29 18.36
C GLN A 23 3.30 -6.97 19.38
N TYR A 24 3.15 -6.61 20.65
CA TYR A 24 3.74 -7.34 21.77
C TYR A 24 2.77 -8.43 22.19
N SER A 25 3.26 -9.67 22.34
CA SER A 25 2.47 -10.81 22.80
C SER A 25 3.23 -11.53 23.90
N ASN A 26 2.56 -11.83 25.01
CA ASN A 26 3.08 -12.69 26.06
C ASN A 26 2.08 -13.81 26.34
N GLN A 27 2.57 -15.05 26.41
CA GLN A 27 1.76 -16.21 26.76
C GLN A 27 2.19 -16.70 28.14
N SER A 28 1.25 -16.68 29.08
CA SER A 28 1.47 -17.22 30.43
C SER A 28 1.59 -18.75 30.41
N TRP A 29 2.13 -19.32 31.49
CA TRP A 29 2.24 -20.77 31.68
C TRP A 29 0.89 -21.50 31.61
N THR A 30 -0.21 -20.81 31.94
CA THR A 30 -1.59 -21.35 31.84
C THR A 30 -2.18 -21.22 30.44
N GLY A 31 -1.44 -20.66 29.49
CA GLY A 31 -1.88 -20.47 28.10
C GLY A 31 -2.64 -19.17 27.83
N ALA A 32 -2.88 -18.31 28.83
CA ALA A 32 -3.50 -17.01 28.59
C ALA A 32 -2.54 -16.10 27.81
N ILE A 33 -3.03 -15.51 26.72
CA ILE A 33 -2.27 -14.64 25.82
C ILE A 33 -2.67 -13.18 26.10
N ILE A 34 -1.67 -12.33 26.32
CA ILE A 34 -1.84 -10.88 26.46
C ILE A 34 -1.17 -10.23 25.26
N GLN A 35 -1.94 -9.53 24.43
CA GLN A 35 -1.45 -8.81 23.25
C GLN A 35 -1.65 -7.29 23.39
N ARG A 36 -0.67 -6.51 22.90
CA ARG A 36 -0.76 -5.06 22.77
C ARG A 36 -0.27 -4.63 21.39
N SER A 37 -1.14 -3.95 20.65
CA SER A 37 -0.79 -3.35 19.37
C SER A 37 -0.06 -2.02 19.55
N THR A 38 0.93 -1.76 18.70
CA THR A 38 1.64 -0.47 18.67
C THR A 38 0.84 0.63 17.95
N GLY A 39 -0.23 0.27 17.23
CA GLY A 39 -1.05 1.21 16.46
C GLY A 39 -0.38 1.74 15.18
N VAL A 40 0.85 1.32 14.88
CA VAL A 40 1.58 1.63 13.65
C VAL A 40 1.45 0.46 12.68
N GLN A 41 1.39 0.78 11.39
CA GLN A 41 1.35 -0.21 10.33
C GLN A 41 2.10 0.32 9.11
N TRP A 42 2.72 -0.59 8.36
CA TRP A 42 3.25 -0.35 7.01
C TRP A 42 3.02 -1.57 6.13
N TYR A 43 2.91 -1.36 4.83
CA TYR A 43 2.88 -2.45 3.88
C TYR A 43 4.29 -2.82 3.42
N THR A 44 4.58 -4.10 3.36
CA THR A 44 5.69 -4.64 2.58
C THR A 44 5.12 -5.40 1.40
N PHE A 45 5.81 -5.41 0.27
CA PHE A 45 5.37 -6.19 -0.87
C PHE A 45 6.55 -6.71 -1.67
N ASN A 46 6.32 -7.83 -2.33
CA ASN A 46 7.26 -8.40 -3.27
C ASN A 46 6.62 -8.50 -4.64
N PHE A 47 7.43 -8.33 -5.67
CA PHE A 47 7.02 -8.58 -7.05
C PHE A 47 8.19 -9.13 -7.86
N THR A 48 7.89 -9.88 -8.91
CA THR A 48 8.87 -10.45 -9.81
C THR A 48 8.76 -9.78 -11.18
N LEU A 49 9.88 -9.32 -11.73
CA LEU A 49 9.96 -8.87 -13.12
C LEU A 49 10.54 -9.99 -13.98
N ASN A 50 9.79 -10.41 -14.98
CA ASN A 50 10.18 -11.39 -15.98
C ASN A 50 10.45 -10.70 -17.30
N PHE A 51 11.62 -10.92 -17.88
CA PHE A 51 12.03 -10.27 -19.12
C PHE A 51 13.07 -11.11 -19.87
N ASN A 52 13.25 -10.78 -21.16
CA ASN A 52 14.35 -11.35 -21.94
C ASN A 52 15.65 -10.59 -21.65
N GLN A 53 16.77 -11.30 -21.61
CA GLN A 53 18.09 -10.72 -21.31
C GLN A 53 18.51 -9.57 -22.23
N ARG A 54 17.97 -9.53 -23.46
CA ARG A 54 18.18 -8.43 -24.42
C ARG A 54 17.49 -7.12 -24.00
N ASP A 55 16.41 -7.20 -23.23
CA ASP A 55 15.56 -6.08 -22.81
C ASP A 55 15.89 -5.63 -21.37
N ARG A 56 16.99 -6.13 -20.78
CA ARG A 56 17.38 -5.88 -19.38
C ARG A 56 17.68 -4.41 -19.03
N GLY A 57 17.92 -3.56 -20.04
CA GLY A 57 18.34 -2.17 -19.83
C GLY A 57 17.36 -1.36 -18.97
N GLU A 58 16.05 -1.56 -19.17
CA GLU A 58 15.00 -0.90 -18.38
C GLU A 58 15.04 -1.33 -16.91
N VAL A 59 15.24 -2.62 -16.63
CA VAL A 59 15.30 -3.15 -15.26
C VAL A 59 16.57 -2.68 -14.56
N LEU A 60 17.71 -2.65 -15.26
CA LEU A 60 18.97 -2.14 -14.71
C LEU A 60 18.89 -0.64 -14.41
N ALA A 61 18.23 0.14 -15.27
CA ALA A 61 17.99 1.57 -15.02
C ALA A 61 17.10 1.76 -13.79
N PHE A 62 16.04 0.96 -13.65
CA PHE A 62 15.18 0.96 -12.47
C PHE A 62 15.97 0.65 -11.18
N ILE A 63 16.79 -0.40 -11.19
CA ILE A 63 17.66 -0.75 -10.04
C ILE A 63 18.62 0.41 -9.73
N ALA A 64 19.29 0.98 -10.72
CA ALA A 64 20.24 2.07 -10.52
C ALA A 64 19.59 3.32 -9.91
N GLU A 65 18.36 3.65 -10.32
CA GLU A 65 17.63 4.81 -9.82
C GLU A 65 17.09 4.62 -8.39
N HIS A 66 16.62 3.41 -8.06
CA HIS A 66 15.87 3.16 -6.82
C HIS A 66 16.65 2.42 -5.73
N SER A 67 17.77 1.78 -6.07
CA SER A 67 18.63 1.05 -5.09
C SER A 67 19.15 1.93 -3.95
N GLN A 68 19.27 3.25 -4.16
CA GLN A 68 19.71 4.21 -3.15
C GLN A 68 18.55 4.78 -2.31
N GLY A 69 17.42 4.08 -2.25
CA GLY A 69 16.28 4.45 -1.41
C GLY A 69 15.37 5.55 -2.00
N LYS A 70 15.47 5.81 -3.31
CA LYS A 70 14.55 6.73 -3.99
C LYS A 70 13.15 6.12 -4.08
N PRO A 71 12.10 6.80 -3.59
CA PRO A 71 10.73 6.28 -3.66
C PRO A 71 10.22 6.14 -5.09
N PHE A 72 9.32 5.19 -5.29
CA PHE A 72 8.58 4.99 -6.52
C PHE A 72 7.11 4.70 -6.25
N ARG A 73 6.28 4.86 -7.28
CA ARG A 73 4.83 4.63 -7.20
C ARG A 73 4.44 3.45 -8.07
N MET A 74 3.66 2.55 -7.50
CA MET A 74 3.17 1.35 -8.18
C MET A 74 1.65 1.21 -7.97
N PRO A 75 0.86 1.02 -9.04
CA PRO A 75 -0.57 0.73 -8.90
C PRO A 75 -0.75 -0.67 -8.29
N LEU A 76 -1.72 -0.82 -7.38
CA LEU A 76 -2.03 -2.11 -6.75
C LEU A 76 -2.78 -3.09 -7.68
N GLY A 77 -3.12 -2.68 -8.90
CA GLY A 77 -3.76 -3.53 -9.90
C GLY A 77 -5.08 -4.13 -9.38
N HIS A 78 -5.20 -5.46 -9.42
CA HIS A 78 -6.39 -6.16 -8.94
C HIS A 78 -6.70 -5.91 -7.45
N MET A 79 -5.69 -5.68 -6.61
CA MET A 79 -5.90 -5.35 -5.19
C MET A 79 -6.50 -3.96 -4.99
N SER A 80 -6.46 -3.09 -6.01
CA SER A 80 -7.15 -1.82 -5.97
C SER A 80 -8.60 -1.90 -6.43
N GLN A 81 -9.06 -3.02 -6.98
CA GLN A 81 -10.42 -3.12 -7.49
C GLN A 81 -11.40 -3.23 -6.33
N TYR A 82 -12.35 -2.30 -6.29
CA TYR A 82 -13.40 -2.30 -5.28
C TYR A 82 -14.45 -3.36 -5.60
N MET A 83 -14.72 -4.23 -4.63
CA MET A 83 -15.66 -5.36 -4.76
C MET A 83 -17.03 -5.11 -4.13
N GLY A 84 -17.25 -3.90 -3.60
CA GLY A 84 -18.44 -3.54 -2.86
C GLY A 84 -19.53 -2.88 -3.70
N THR A 85 -20.52 -2.33 -3.00
CA THR A 85 -21.72 -1.70 -3.58
C THR A 85 -21.64 -0.18 -3.68
N GLN A 86 -20.64 0.46 -3.04
CA GLN A 86 -20.43 1.89 -3.15
C GLN A 86 -20.22 2.33 -4.61
N THR A 87 -21.06 3.25 -5.04
CA THR A 87 -20.93 3.94 -6.32
C THR A 87 -20.80 5.44 -6.07
N GLY A 88 -20.02 6.13 -6.91
CA GLY A 88 -19.84 7.58 -6.80
C GLY A 88 -18.69 8.03 -5.89
N ALA A 89 -18.40 9.33 -5.95
CA ALA A 89 -17.26 9.90 -5.25
C ALA A 89 -17.50 9.97 -3.73
N VAL A 90 -16.49 9.55 -2.96
CA VAL A 90 -16.45 9.72 -1.51
C VAL A 90 -15.61 10.96 -1.19
N SER A 91 -16.14 11.86 -0.38
CA SER A 91 -15.39 13.02 0.11
C SER A 91 -15.53 13.20 1.62
N VAL A 92 -14.45 13.67 2.24
CA VAL A 92 -14.37 13.98 3.67
C VAL A 92 -15.20 15.24 3.96
N LYS A 93 -15.95 15.24 5.07
CA LYS A 93 -16.81 16.37 5.48
C LYS A 93 -16.04 17.50 6.13
N ASN A 94 -15.21 17.16 7.12
CA ASN A 94 -14.47 18.13 7.93
C ASN A 94 -12.99 17.76 7.94
N SER A 95 -12.11 18.75 8.13
CA SER A 95 -10.68 18.48 8.34
C SER A 95 -10.48 17.62 9.59
N VAL A 96 -9.61 16.60 9.49
CA VAL A 96 -9.26 15.73 10.62
C VAL A 96 -7.75 15.70 10.78
N ASN A 97 -7.30 15.86 12.03
CA ASN A 97 -5.88 15.86 12.36
C ASN A 97 -5.27 14.45 12.30
N ARG A 98 -3.96 14.41 12.07
CA ARG A 98 -3.11 13.23 12.24
C ARG A 98 -3.35 12.56 13.60
N GLY A 99 -3.30 11.23 13.62
CA GLY A 99 -3.45 10.41 14.83
C GLY A 99 -4.89 10.01 15.14
N VAL A 100 -5.88 10.56 14.43
CA VAL A 100 -7.28 10.14 14.53
C VAL A 100 -7.51 8.91 13.64
N TYR A 101 -8.35 7.98 14.08
CA TYR A 101 -8.67 6.72 13.37
C TYR A 101 -10.07 6.72 12.74
N LYS A 102 -10.71 7.88 12.66
CA LYS A 102 -12.06 8.05 12.13
C LYS A 102 -12.18 9.34 11.34
N PHE A 103 -13.02 9.32 10.31
CA PHE A 103 -13.39 10.51 9.56
C PHE A 103 -14.88 10.44 9.18
N THR A 104 -15.47 11.60 8.93
CA THR A 104 -16.87 11.71 8.52
C THR A 104 -16.93 12.05 7.04
N THR A 105 -17.84 11.42 6.30
CA THR A 105 -18.10 11.70 4.88
C THR A 105 -19.24 12.71 4.68
N ASN A 106 -19.24 13.40 3.54
CA ASN A 106 -20.29 14.38 3.20
C ASN A 106 -21.68 13.74 3.06
N THR A 107 -21.71 12.56 2.43
CA THR A 107 -22.91 11.75 2.19
C THR A 107 -22.77 10.40 2.88
N THR A 108 -23.89 9.71 3.08
CA THR A 108 -23.90 8.34 3.60
C THR A 108 -23.28 7.41 2.57
N GLN A 109 -22.23 6.70 2.97
CA GLN A 109 -21.48 5.76 2.13
C GLN A 109 -21.61 4.32 2.64
N HIS A 110 -21.62 3.39 1.70
CA HIS A 110 -21.66 1.94 1.90
C HIS A 110 -20.29 1.29 1.68
N LEU A 111 -19.21 1.96 2.12
CA LEU A 111 -17.88 1.36 2.10
C LEU A 111 -17.83 0.17 3.07
N GLU A 112 -17.47 -1.02 2.57
CA GLU A 112 -17.45 -2.24 3.35
C GLU A 112 -16.22 -2.31 4.27
N VAL A 113 -16.39 -3.02 5.38
CA VAL A 113 -15.30 -3.32 6.31
C VAL A 113 -14.29 -4.24 5.62
N GLY A 114 -13.02 -3.92 5.78
CA GLY A 114 -11.89 -4.63 5.16
C GLY A 114 -11.41 -4.01 3.85
N THR A 115 -12.16 -3.11 3.23
CA THR A 115 -11.76 -2.41 2.00
C THR A 115 -10.55 -1.50 2.26
N MET A 116 -9.61 -1.50 1.30
CA MET A 116 -8.48 -0.57 1.29
C MET A 116 -8.89 0.77 0.71
N ILE A 117 -8.41 1.86 1.29
CA ILE A 117 -8.63 3.23 0.83
C ILE A 117 -7.36 4.05 0.88
N GLN A 118 -7.36 5.14 0.12
CA GLN A 118 -6.30 6.14 0.09
C GLN A 118 -6.93 7.54 0.04
N PHE A 119 -6.32 8.50 0.69
CA PHE A 119 -6.75 9.89 0.64
C PHE A 119 -5.93 10.65 -0.40
N SER A 120 -6.49 11.67 -1.03
CA SER A 120 -5.80 12.36 -2.13
C SER A 120 -4.52 13.10 -1.72
N ASN A 121 -4.47 13.61 -0.49
CA ASN A 121 -3.41 14.44 0.06
C ASN A 121 -2.18 13.63 0.49
N HIS A 122 -2.34 12.37 0.89
CA HIS A 122 -1.24 11.56 1.39
C HIS A 122 -1.25 10.14 0.85
N LYS A 123 -0.09 9.50 0.86
CA LYS A 123 0.17 8.28 0.08
C LYS A 123 -0.07 6.99 0.84
N LYS A 124 -0.26 7.10 2.16
CA LYS A 124 -0.56 5.98 3.04
C LYS A 124 -1.85 5.26 2.63
N LEU A 125 -1.79 3.94 2.59
CA LEU A 125 -2.95 3.07 2.43
C LEU A 125 -3.55 2.75 3.81
N TYR A 126 -4.88 2.72 3.87
CA TYR A 126 -5.64 2.42 5.08
C TYR A 126 -6.66 1.32 4.81
N GLN A 127 -7.05 0.63 5.86
CA GLN A 127 -8.12 -0.36 5.81
C GLN A 127 -9.31 0.12 6.64
N ILE A 128 -10.52 -0.05 6.12
CA ILE A 128 -11.75 0.28 6.85
C ILE A 128 -12.01 -0.80 7.90
N VAL A 129 -12.21 -0.39 9.16
CA VAL A 129 -12.50 -1.29 10.28
C VAL A 129 -13.95 -1.22 10.75
N ALA A 130 -14.62 -0.09 10.53
CA ALA A 130 -16.04 0.07 10.79
C ALA A 130 -16.63 1.17 9.91
N ASN A 131 -17.89 1.03 9.51
CA ASN A 131 -18.63 2.05 8.80
C ASN A 131 -20.07 2.11 9.35
N THR A 132 -20.51 3.31 9.73
CA THR A 132 -21.87 3.58 10.21
C THR A 132 -22.68 4.44 9.24
N GLY A 133 -22.24 4.52 7.99
CA GLY A 133 -22.82 5.32 6.92
C GLY A 133 -22.03 6.61 6.69
N ASN A 134 -22.04 7.52 7.67
CA ASN A 134 -21.30 8.78 7.56
C ASN A 134 -19.97 8.75 8.31
N ASP A 135 -19.87 7.99 9.39
CA ASP A 135 -18.61 7.86 10.14
C ASP A 135 -17.92 6.55 9.77
N VAL A 136 -16.71 6.70 9.22
CA VAL A 136 -15.84 5.62 8.78
C VAL A 136 -14.63 5.57 9.70
N SER A 137 -14.41 4.40 10.30
CA SER A 137 -13.23 4.12 11.11
C SER A 137 -12.21 3.35 10.28
N ILE A 138 -10.94 3.68 10.45
CA ILE A 138 -9.82 3.18 9.66
C ILE A 138 -8.69 2.66 10.55
N PHE A 139 -7.86 1.79 9.98
CA PHE A 139 -6.61 1.35 10.56
C PHE A 139 -5.50 1.39 9.50
N PRO A 140 -4.28 1.86 9.83
CA PRO A 140 -3.89 2.50 11.09
C PRO A 140 -4.53 3.88 11.28
N ALA A 141 -4.21 4.58 12.38
CA ALA A 141 -4.59 5.98 12.53
C ALA A 141 -3.93 6.87 11.45
N LEU A 142 -4.58 8.00 11.12
CA LEU A 142 -4.14 8.94 10.10
C LEU A 142 -2.67 9.36 10.31
N GLN A 143 -1.85 9.22 9.28
CA GLN A 143 -0.44 9.62 9.32
C GLN A 143 -0.21 11.09 8.92
N ALA A 144 -1.19 11.71 8.26
CA ALA A 144 -1.18 13.12 7.93
C ALA A 144 -2.58 13.72 8.12
N ASN A 145 -2.66 15.05 8.14
CA ASN A 145 -3.94 15.76 8.24
C ASN A 145 -4.72 15.58 6.93
N ILE A 146 -6.00 15.26 7.05
CA ILE A 146 -6.94 15.26 5.92
C ILE A 146 -7.75 16.56 5.92
N GLN A 147 -8.03 17.08 4.74
CA GLN A 147 -8.74 18.35 4.55
C GLN A 147 -10.24 18.13 4.37
N ALA A 148 -11.03 19.19 4.60
CA ALA A 148 -12.44 19.16 4.23
C ALA A 148 -12.59 19.03 2.71
N SER A 149 -13.62 18.31 2.26
CA SER A 149 -13.91 17.99 0.86
C SER A 149 -12.83 17.19 0.14
N GLU A 150 -11.87 16.62 0.86
CA GLU A 150 -10.83 15.78 0.28
C GLU A 150 -11.43 14.49 -0.28
N THR A 151 -10.97 14.06 -1.47
CA THR A 151 -11.43 12.81 -2.09
C THR A 151 -10.82 11.60 -1.40
N VAL A 152 -11.66 10.59 -1.15
CA VAL A 152 -11.25 9.26 -0.68
C VAL A 152 -11.32 8.28 -1.84
N PHE A 153 -10.17 7.78 -2.25
CA PHE A 153 -10.05 6.73 -3.25
C PHE A 153 -10.27 5.37 -2.59
N TYR A 154 -11.20 4.61 -3.15
CA TYR A 154 -11.45 3.20 -2.80
C TYR A 154 -11.22 2.28 -4.01
N ASN A 155 -10.83 2.85 -5.15
CA ASN A 155 -10.40 2.15 -6.36
C ASN A 155 -9.19 2.86 -6.97
N GLY A 156 -8.38 2.15 -7.77
CA GLY A 156 -7.20 2.73 -8.43
C GLY A 156 -6.10 3.15 -7.46
N LEU A 157 -6.02 2.48 -6.31
CA LEU A 157 -5.04 2.72 -5.25
C LEU A 157 -3.60 2.53 -5.75
N VAL A 158 -2.73 3.44 -5.31
CA VAL A 158 -1.31 3.46 -5.67
C VAL A 158 -0.48 3.39 -4.40
N ILE A 159 0.41 2.41 -4.30
CA ILE A 159 1.38 2.33 -3.22
C ILE A 159 2.63 3.15 -3.58
N GLU A 160 3.17 3.88 -2.60
CA GLU A 160 4.48 4.53 -2.70
C GLU A 160 5.48 3.79 -1.83
N ALA A 161 6.62 3.42 -2.40
CA ALA A 161 7.51 2.45 -1.80
C ALA A 161 8.98 2.73 -2.11
N VAL A 162 9.86 2.14 -1.31
CA VAL A 162 11.30 2.07 -1.55
C VAL A 162 11.72 0.61 -1.68
N LEU A 163 12.79 0.35 -2.44
CA LEU A 163 13.42 -0.96 -2.48
C LEU A 163 14.09 -1.23 -1.12
N ASP A 164 13.91 -2.43 -0.59
CA ASP A 164 14.57 -2.86 0.64
C ASP A 164 16.07 -3.03 0.41
N VAL A 165 16.86 -2.79 1.46
CA VAL A 165 18.34 -2.86 1.41
C VAL A 165 18.87 -4.28 1.29
N ASP A 166 18.06 -5.29 1.62
CA ASP A 166 18.41 -6.71 1.57
C ASP A 166 18.05 -7.38 0.22
N ASN A 167 17.66 -6.60 -0.78
CA ASN A 167 17.41 -7.12 -2.11
C ASN A 167 18.68 -7.72 -2.73
N ASP A 168 18.61 -9.00 -3.07
CA ASP A 168 19.65 -9.69 -3.83
C ASP A 168 19.29 -9.66 -5.32
N TYR A 169 19.88 -8.72 -6.06
CA TYR A 169 19.61 -8.51 -7.49
C TYR A 169 20.31 -9.57 -8.37
N GLN A 170 20.00 -10.85 -8.14
CA GLN A 170 20.57 -11.95 -8.91
C GLN A 170 20.08 -11.92 -10.36
N LEU A 171 21.00 -11.75 -11.30
CA LEU A 171 20.74 -11.74 -12.74
C LEU A 171 21.41 -12.95 -13.40
N PRO A 172 20.71 -14.09 -13.56
CA PRO A 172 21.27 -15.26 -14.23
C PRO A 172 21.62 -14.94 -15.70
N VAL A 173 22.67 -15.59 -16.21
CA VAL A 173 23.09 -15.48 -17.62
C VAL A 173 22.26 -16.45 -18.48
N THR A 174 20.95 -16.25 -18.47
CA THR A 174 19.97 -17.03 -19.23
C THR A 174 19.17 -16.12 -20.16
N ASN A 175 18.50 -16.68 -21.17
CA ASN A 175 17.71 -15.88 -22.11
C ASN A 175 16.49 -15.24 -21.43
N LEU A 176 15.86 -15.96 -20.50
CA LEU A 176 14.79 -15.46 -19.66
C LEU A 176 15.34 -15.21 -18.27
N VAL A 177 15.02 -14.04 -17.72
CA VAL A 177 15.47 -13.59 -16.41
C VAL A 177 14.25 -13.22 -15.59
N ALA A 178 14.23 -13.68 -14.34
CA ALA A 178 13.25 -13.33 -13.33
C ALA A 178 14.00 -12.70 -12.15
N VAL A 179 13.63 -11.47 -11.79
CA VAL A 179 14.22 -10.75 -10.65
C VAL A 179 13.11 -10.43 -9.67
N GLN A 180 13.27 -10.89 -8.44
CA GLN A 180 12.36 -10.56 -7.35
C GLN A 180 12.83 -9.29 -6.65
N PHE A 181 11.88 -8.41 -6.34
CA PHE A 181 12.08 -7.18 -5.59
C PHE A 181 11.25 -7.24 -4.32
N LYS A 182 11.87 -6.89 -3.20
CA LYS A 182 11.25 -6.64 -1.90
C LYS A 182 11.19 -5.14 -1.64
N CYS A 183 10.04 -4.67 -1.21
CA CYS A 183 9.78 -3.25 -1.08
C CYS A 183 9.01 -2.95 0.20
N THR A 184 9.27 -1.78 0.76
CA THR A 184 8.57 -1.24 1.93
C THR A 184 7.87 0.06 1.59
N GLU A 185 6.62 0.20 2.04
CA GLU A 185 5.82 1.42 1.92
C GLU A 185 6.50 2.61 2.60
N VAL A 186 6.48 3.77 1.93
CA VAL A 186 6.91 5.04 2.53
C VAL A 186 5.75 5.64 3.33
N VAL A 187 5.89 5.67 4.65
CA VAL A 187 4.83 6.10 5.60
C VAL A 187 4.93 7.59 5.98
N ARG A 188 5.81 8.37 5.33
CA ARG A 188 6.06 9.78 5.67
C ARG A 188 5.04 10.75 5.07
#